data_AF-A0A945F2A3-F1
#
_entry.id   AF-A0A945F2A3-F1
#
_cell.length_a   1.000
_cell.length_b   1.000
_cell.length_c   1.000
_cell.angle_alpha   90.00
_cell.angle_beta   90.00
_cell.angle_gamma   90.00
#
_symmetry.space_group_name_H-M   'P 1'
#
loop_
_entity.id
_entity.type
_entity.pdbx_description
1 polymer ?
#
loop_
_entity_poly.entity_id
_entity_poly.type
_entity_poly.pdbx_seq_one_letter_code
_entity_poly.pdbx_strand_id
1 'polypeptide(L)'
;MHQLPTPYQAPLPQLWKGRATAPELGIQYWYQQVQLLDLEKKSETDAVPQAALLGYACDEGVRRNKGRVGAAQGPNAIRKQLARLAYHHHSIQISDYGNLLCADGNLEVCQKALSVLTEQLLTQGSFPIVLGGGHDVAYGHFVGIHKALQQKGNSRIGIINFDAHFDLRPVTDRPHSGTPFNQILSAYGSTTEYFALGIQPAANSPELFAIAKEKEVNYLFNDACENINYEVVTSKLHAFIERNDALYLTIDLDGFSSAYAPGVSAPSALGFSPAFAFKILNYLMQTQKVVAVDIAELNPRYDRDQCTAKLAAQIVAAVVEGL
;
A
#
# COMPACT_ATOMS: atom_id res chain seq x y z
N MET A 1 -8.91 -20.83 -13.17
CA MET A 1 -9.13 -19.51 -12.52
C MET A 1 -10.35 -18.84 -13.13
N HIS A 2 -11.16 -18.15 -12.33
CA HIS A 2 -12.18 -17.25 -12.89
C HIS A 2 -11.49 -16.09 -13.61
N GLN A 3 -12.00 -15.73 -14.78
CA GLN A 3 -11.53 -14.58 -15.55
C GLN A 3 -11.61 -13.33 -14.66
N LEU A 4 -10.49 -12.59 -14.56
CA LEU A 4 -10.47 -11.35 -13.81
C LEU A 4 -11.45 -10.36 -14.44
N PRO A 5 -12.20 -9.58 -13.64
CA PRO A 5 -13.23 -8.68 -14.17
C PRO A 5 -12.63 -7.42 -14.81
N THR A 6 -11.31 -7.21 -14.67
CA THR A 6 -10.56 -6.08 -15.25
C THR A 6 -9.37 -6.61 -16.06
N PRO A 7 -8.86 -5.84 -17.05
CA PRO A 7 -7.67 -6.26 -17.79
C PRO A 7 -6.45 -6.45 -16.88
N TYR A 8 -5.63 -7.43 -17.25
CA TYR A 8 -4.46 -7.86 -16.50
C TYR A 8 -3.22 -7.79 -17.40
N GLN A 9 -2.08 -7.44 -16.80
CA GLN A 9 -0.77 -7.50 -17.43
C GLN A 9 0.13 -8.43 -16.62
N ALA A 10 0.57 -9.51 -17.26
CA ALA A 10 1.56 -10.43 -16.71
C ALA A 10 2.85 -9.71 -16.27
N PRO A 11 3.61 -10.27 -15.31
CA PRO A 11 4.87 -9.68 -14.87
C PRO A 11 5.83 -9.45 -16.03
N LEU A 12 6.52 -8.31 -16.02
CA LEU A 12 7.40 -7.88 -17.09
C LEU A 12 8.88 -8.13 -16.71
N PRO A 13 9.57 -9.12 -17.32
CA PRO A 13 10.96 -9.44 -16.96
C PRO A 13 11.94 -8.28 -17.11
N GLN A 14 11.64 -7.33 -18.01
CA GLN A 14 12.47 -6.14 -18.21
C GLN A 14 12.48 -5.16 -17.02
N LEU A 15 11.52 -5.26 -16.10
CA LEU A 15 11.50 -4.46 -14.86
C LEU A 15 12.41 -5.05 -13.78
N TRP A 16 12.70 -6.35 -13.87
CA TRP A 16 13.50 -7.11 -12.91
C TRP A 16 14.91 -7.32 -13.46
N LYS A 17 15.66 -6.22 -13.53
CA LYS A 17 17.06 -6.21 -13.95
C LYS A 17 17.90 -5.41 -12.97
N GLY A 18 19.10 -5.89 -12.70
CA GLY A 18 20.05 -5.24 -11.81
C GLY A 18 21.50 -5.48 -12.23
N ARG A 19 22.42 -5.26 -11.29
CA ARG A 19 23.84 -5.53 -11.52
C ARG A 19 24.06 -7.03 -11.65
N ALA A 20 24.77 -7.44 -12.69
CA ALA A 20 25.19 -8.83 -12.86
C ALA A 20 26.19 -9.21 -11.77
N THR A 21 26.04 -10.42 -11.22
CA THR A 21 26.96 -11.01 -10.25
C THR A 21 27.38 -12.40 -10.72
N ALA A 22 28.53 -12.85 -10.22
CA ALA A 22 29.02 -14.19 -10.52
C ALA A 22 28.08 -15.24 -9.90
N PRO A 23 27.70 -16.32 -10.63
CA PRO A 23 26.70 -17.30 -10.16
C PRO A 23 27.03 -17.95 -8.81
N GLU A 24 28.32 -18.13 -8.50
CA GLU A 24 28.81 -18.72 -7.26
C GLU A 24 28.50 -17.89 -6.00
N LEU A 25 28.18 -16.60 -6.16
CA LEU A 25 27.75 -15.74 -5.05
C LEU A 25 26.27 -15.95 -4.69
N GLY A 26 25.53 -16.73 -5.49
CA GLY A 26 24.09 -16.91 -5.30
C GLY A 26 23.31 -15.60 -5.51
N ILE A 27 22.20 -15.48 -4.77
CA ILE A 27 21.29 -14.33 -4.85
C ILE A 27 21.91 -13.14 -4.12
N GLN A 28 22.10 -12.03 -4.82
CA GLN A 28 22.72 -10.80 -4.33
C GLN A 28 21.77 -9.61 -4.41
N TYR A 29 20.84 -9.63 -5.35
CA TYR A 29 19.90 -8.55 -5.63
C TYR A 29 18.47 -9.07 -5.75
N TRP A 30 17.51 -8.19 -5.51
CA TRP A 30 16.08 -8.53 -5.56
C TRP A 30 15.63 -9.16 -6.87
N TYR A 31 16.17 -8.70 -8.02
CA TYR A 31 15.81 -9.28 -9.32
C TYR A 31 16.18 -10.76 -9.49
N GLN A 32 17.10 -11.27 -8.67
CA GLN A 32 17.48 -12.69 -8.68
C GLN A 32 16.58 -13.52 -7.76
N GLN A 33 15.97 -12.90 -6.75
CA GLN A 33 15.06 -13.55 -5.80
C GLN A 33 13.64 -13.65 -6.34
N VAL A 34 13.14 -12.57 -6.95
CA VAL A 34 11.70 -12.47 -7.25
C VAL A 34 11.31 -13.39 -8.40
N GLN A 35 10.36 -14.27 -8.14
CA GLN A 35 9.78 -15.16 -9.14
C GLN A 35 8.65 -14.45 -9.88
N LEU A 36 8.61 -14.58 -11.21
CA LEU A 36 7.58 -13.98 -12.04
C LEU A 36 6.48 -15.00 -12.29
N LEU A 37 5.32 -14.80 -11.67
CA LEU A 37 4.17 -15.71 -11.78
C LEU A 37 3.02 -15.04 -12.53
N ASP A 38 2.68 -15.59 -13.69
CA ASP A 38 1.59 -15.12 -14.54
C ASP A 38 0.25 -15.72 -14.04
N LEU A 39 -0.67 -14.86 -13.60
CA LEU A 39 -1.97 -15.30 -13.05
C LEU A 39 -2.78 -16.11 -14.06
N GLU A 40 -2.66 -15.82 -15.37
CA GLU A 40 -3.40 -16.54 -16.41
C GLU A 40 -2.80 -17.90 -16.75
N LYS A 41 -1.56 -18.17 -16.31
CA LYS A 41 -0.81 -19.41 -16.58
C LYS A 41 -0.47 -20.20 -15.32
N LYS A 42 -0.95 -19.78 -14.16
CA LYS A 42 -0.61 -20.40 -12.87
C LYS A 42 -0.94 -21.90 -12.90
N SER A 43 0.02 -22.71 -12.48
CA SER A 43 -0.13 -24.14 -12.31
C SER A 43 -0.65 -24.47 -10.90
N GLU A 44 -1.40 -25.56 -10.75
CA GLU A 44 -1.79 -26.08 -9.42
C GLU A 44 -0.57 -26.50 -8.58
N THR A 45 0.60 -26.68 -9.21
CA THR A 45 1.87 -27.06 -8.58
C THR A 45 2.72 -25.88 -8.13
N ASP A 46 2.32 -24.64 -8.42
CA ASP A 46 3.14 -23.47 -8.06
C ASP A 46 3.15 -23.30 -6.54
N ALA A 47 4.35 -23.22 -5.96
CA ALA A 47 4.50 -22.98 -4.53
C ALA A 47 3.87 -21.63 -4.16
N VAL A 48 3.16 -21.58 -3.03
CA VAL A 48 2.62 -20.32 -2.51
C VAL A 48 3.77 -19.51 -1.93
N PRO A 49 4.08 -18.32 -2.47
CA PRO A 49 5.15 -17.50 -1.94
C PRO A 49 4.75 -16.91 -0.59
N GLN A 50 5.73 -16.66 0.28
CA GLN A 50 5.49 -15.97 1.54
C GLN A 50 5.04 -14.52 1.31
N ALA A 51 5.62 -13.84 0.31
CA ALA A 51 5.22 -12.49 -0.08
C ALA A 51 4.80 -12.42 -1.57
N ALA A 52 3.70 -11.73 -1.84
CA ALA A 52 3.15 -11.54 -3.18
C ALA A 52 3.12 -10.06 -3.54
N LEU A 53 3.89 -9.67 -4.55
CA LEU A 53 3.82 -8.33 -5.14
C LEU A 53 2.70 -8.30 -6.18
N LEU A 54 1.77 -7.38 -6.03
CA LEU A 54 0.69 -7.13 -6.99
C LEU A 54 0.64 -5.66 -7.34
N GLY A 55 0.61 -5.33 -8.63
CA GLY A 55 0.46 -3.95 -9.07
C GLY A 55 -0.99 -3.58 -9.28
N TYR A 56 -1.36 -2.38 -8.82
CA TYR A 56 -2.63 -1.74 -9.10
C TYR A 56 -2.36 -0.50 -9.96
N ALA A 57 -2.36 -0.68 -11.28
CA ALA A 57 -2.05 0.37 -12.24
C ALA A 57 -3.32 1.16 -12.60
N CYS A 58 -3.77 1.99 -11.66
CA CYS A 58 -4.98 2.80 -11.77
C CYS A 58 -4.77 4.17 -11.12
N ASP A 59 -5.12 5.24 -11.82
CA ASP A 59 -5.18 6.61 -11.29
C ASP A 59 -6.52 7.30 -11.63
N GLU A 60 -7.54 6.50 -11.96
CA GLU A 60 -8.87 7.01 -12.23
C GLU A 60 -9.49 7.66 -10.99
N GLY A 61 -9.24 7.12 -9.79
CA GLY A 61 -9.66 7.76 -8.54
C GLY A 61 -8.95 9.10 -8.32
N VAL A 62 -7.67 9.21 -8.67
CA VAL A 62 -6.93 10.49 -8.64
C VAL A 62 -7.58 11.49 -9.59
N ARG A 63 -7.90 11.09 -10.82
CA ARG A 63 -8.56 11.93 -11.81
C ARG A 63 -9.93 12.42 -11.31
N ARG A 64 -10.75 11.52 -10.76
CA ARG A 64 -12.07 11.84 -10.20
C ARG A 64 -11.97 12.79 -9.00
N ASN A 65 -10.92 12.67 -8.19
CA ASN A 65 -10.61 13.56 -7.07
C ASN A 65 -9.88 14.86 -7.48
N LYS A 66 -9.81 15.15 -8.80
CA LYS A 66 -9.16 16.36 -9.36
C LYS A 66 -7.66 16.46 -9.07
N GLY A 67 -7.00 15.34 -8.82
CA GLY A 67 -5.55 15.24 -8.67
C GLY A 67 -4.80 15.22 -10.00
N ARG A 68 -3.47 15.14 -9.92
CA ARG A 68 -2.59 15.04 -11.10
C ARG A 68 -2.38 13.58 -11.48
N VAL A 69 -2.94 13.17 -12.61
CA VAL A 69 -2.81 11.79 -13.12
C VAL A 69 -1.36 11.42 -13.47
N GLY A 70 -1.07 10.12 -13.48
CA GLY A 70 0.24 9.52 -13.71
C GLY A 70 0.56 8.38 -12.71
N ALA A 71 -0.20 8.26 -11.62
CA ALA A 71 0.03 7.23 -10.61
C ALA A 71 -0.17 5.80 -11.12
N ALA A 72 -0.92 5.59 -12.21
CA ALA A 72 -1.02 4.27 -12.85
C ALA A 72 0.34 3.71 -13.32
N GLN A 73 1.37 4.56 -13.48
CA GLN A 73 2.73 4.14 -13.81
C GLN A 73 3.59 3.79 -12.59
N GLY A 74 3.11 4.12 -11.38
CA GLY A 74 3.75 3.87 -10.09
C GLY A 74 4.21 2.43 -9.90
N PRO A 75 3.36 1.40 -10.13
CA PRO A 75 3.73 0.02 -9.84
C PRO A 75 4.99 -0.44 -10.59
N ASN A 76 5.13 -0.03 -11.86
CA ASN A 76 6.29 -0.38 -12.67
C ASN A 76 7.54 0.45 -12.31
N ALA A 77 7.36 1.69 -11.85
CA ALA A 77 8.46 2.51 -11.36
C ALA A 77 9.05 1.94 -10.06
N ILE A 78 8.19 1.50 -9.12
CA ILE A 78 8.63 0.85 -7.87
C ILE A 78 9.43 -0.41 -8.17
N ARG A 79 8.90 -1.32 -9.01
CA ARG A 79 9.60 -2.56 -9.40
C ARG A 79 11.00 -2.31 -9.95
N LYS A 80 11.17 -1.33 -10.83
CA LYS A 80 12.49 -0.98 -11.41
C LYS A 80 13.51 -0.57 -10.36
N GLN A 81 13.09 0.13 -9.30
CA GLN A 81 14.00 0.53 -8.24
C GLN A 81 14.23 -0.62 -7.25
N LEU A 82 13.19 -1.37 -6.90
CA LEU A 82 13.26 -2.53 -6.03
C LEU A 82 14.20 -3.60 -6.57
N ALA A 83 14.10 -3.94 -7.86
CA ALA A 83 14.93 -4.93 -8.54
C ALA A 83 16.45 -4.72 -8.36
N ARG A 84 16.87 -3.46 -8.16
CA ARG A 84 18.28 -3.06 -8.08
C ARG A 84 18.83 -3.08 -6.65
N LEU A 85 17.96 -3.20 -5.65
CA LEU A 85 18.38 -3.24 -4.25
C LEU A 85 19.13 -4.54 -3.96
N ALA A 86 20.12 -4.46 -3.07
CA ALA A 86 20.75 -5.65 -2.52
C ALA A 86 19.70 -6.48 -1.77
N TYR A 87 19.85 -7.79 -1.78
CA TYR A 87 18.94 -8.71 -1.12
C TYR A 87 19.69 -9.53 -0.07
N HIS A 88 19.19 -9.49 1.16
CA HIS A 88 19.84 -10.12 2.31
C HIS A 88 18.97 -11.19 3.00
N HIS A 89 17.76 -11.46 2.49
CA HIS A 89 16.75 -12.29 3.17
C HIS A 89 16.52 -13.64 2.48
N HIS A 90 17.57 -14.45 2.33
CA HIS A 90 17.55 -15.63 1.45
C HIS A 90 16.47 -16.70 1.73
N SER A 91 15.74 -16.62 2.85
CA SER A 91 14.67 -17.55 3.19
C SER A 91 13.29 -17.15 2.69
N ILE A 92 13.05 -15.90 2.29
CA ILE A 92 11.69 -15.41 1.98
C ILE A 92 11.36 -15.64 0.52
N GLN A 93 10.38 -16.50 0.23
CA GLN A 93 9.88 -16.68 -1.14
C GLN A 93 9.01 -15.49 -1.56
N ILE A 94 9.40 -14.81 -2.64
CA ILE A 94 8.73 -13.61 -3.14
C ILE A 94 8.36 -13.83 -4.61
N SER A 95 7.10 -13.56 -4.95
CA SER A 95 6.65 -13.58 -6.35
C SER A 95 6.00 -12.27 -6.76
N ASP A 96 6.25 -11.84 -7.99
CA ASP A 96 5.53 -10.75 -8.65
C ASP A 96 4.45 -11.34 -9.55
N TYR A 97 3.22 -10.89 -9.34
CA TYR A 97 2.03 -11.29 -10.07
C TYR A 97 1.64 -10.31 -11.18
N GLY A 98 2.41 -9.24 -11.43
CA GLY A 98 2.13 -8.28 -12.50
C GLY A 98 1.13 -7.21 -12.09
N ASN A 99 0.38 -6.65 -13.04
CA ASN A 99 -0.49 -5.49 -12.81
C ASN A 99 -1.95 -5.79 -13.13
N LEU A 100 -2.86 -5.41 -12.23
CA LEU A 100 -4.24 -5.08 -12.58
C LEU A 100 -4.26 -3.70 -13.27
N LEU A 101 -4.98 -3.61 -14.38
CA LEU A 101 -5.14 -2.37 -15.13
C LEU A 101 -6.56 -1.85 -14.98
N CYS A 102 -6.71 -0.54 -14.76
CA CYS A 102 -8.02 0.12 -14.84
C CYS A 102 -8.32 0.51 -16.28
N ALA A 103 -9.30 -0.14 -16.89
CA ALA A 103 -9.75 0.16 -18.24
C ALA A 103 -11.04 0.99 -18.23
N ASP A 104 -11.18 1.87 -19.22
CA ASP A 104 -12.39 2.65 -19.50
C ASP A 104 -12.92 3.48 -18.31
N GLY A 105 -12.04 3.83 -17.37
CA GLY A 105 -12.41 4.57 -16.16
C GLY A 105 -13.28 3.77 -15.17
N ASN A 106 -13.31 2.44 -15.27
CA ASN A 106 -14.06 1.56 -14.37
C ASN A 106 -13.28 1.22 -13.09
N LEU A 107 -13.10 2.24 -12.25
CA LEU A 107 -12.42 2.15 -10.95
C LEU A 107 -12.94 0.99 -10.09
N GLU A 108 -14.26 0.90 -9.96
CA GLU A 108 -14.96 -0.05 -9.09
C GLU A 108 -14.70 -1.50 -9.51
N VAL A 109 -14.58 -1.75 -10.81
CA VAL A 109 -14.25 -3.07 -11.38
C VAL A 109 -12.79 -3.43 -11.08
N CYS A 110 -11.88 -2.46 -11.20
CA CYS A 110 -10.48 -2.66 -10.85
C CYS A 110 -10.30 -2.96 -9.35
N GLN A 111 -10.98 -2.20 -8.48
CA GLN A 111 -11.00 -2.44 -7.03
C GLN A 111 -11.61 -3.81 -6.68
N LYS A 112 -12.65 -4.24 -7.41
CA LYS A 112 -13.24 -5.57 -7.24
C LYS A 112 -12.26 -6.67 -7.62
N ALA A 113 -11.52 -6.52 -8.72
CA ALA A 113 -10.48 -7.47 -9.11
C ALA A 113 -9.38 -7.56 -8.04
N LEU A 114 -8.94 -6.40 -7.53
CA LEU A 114 -7.96 -6.33 -6.44
C LEU A 114 -8.46 -7.08 -5.20
N SER A 115 -9.70 -6.82 -4.77
CA SER A 115 -10.32 -7.52 -3.64
C SER A 115 -10.28 -9.04 -3.80
N VAL A 116 -10.61 -9.56 -4.99
CA VAL A 116 -10.60 -11.00 -5.26
C VAL A 116 -9.19 -11.59 -5.16
N LEU A 117 -8.19 -10.92 -5.75
CA LEU A 117 -6.81 -11.41 -5.71
C LEU A 117 -6.22 -11.35 -4.30
N THR A 118 -6.43 -10.25 -3.58
CA THR A 118 -6.00 -10.12 -2.18
C THR A 118 -6.61 -11.21 -1.30
N GLU A 119 -7.91 -11.46 -1.46
CA GLU A 119 -8.62 -12.52 -0.73
C GLU A 119 -7.98 -13.89 -0.99
N GLN A 120 -7.70 -14.21 -2.26
CA GLN A 120 -7.05 -15.46 -2.65
C GLN A 120 -5.63 -15.60 -2.09
N LEU A 121 -4.82 -14.54 -2.15
CA LEU A 121 -3.44 -14.57 -1.64
C LEU A 121 -3.42 -14.83 -0.13
N LEU A 122 -4.22 -14.10 0.64
CA LEU A 122 -4.28 -14.23 2.10
C LEU A 122 -4.84 -15.57 2.57
N THR A 123 -5.84 -16.10 1.86
CA THR A 123 -6.40 -17.43 2.16
C THR A 123 -5.40 -18.54 1.89
N GLN A 124 -4.52 -18.37 0.88
CA GLN A 124 -3.42 -19.28 0.59
C GLN A 124 -2.22 -19.14 1.55
N GLY A 125 -2.21 -18.12 2.41
CA GLY A 125 -1.12 -17.86 3.36
C GLY A 125 0.02 -17.00 2.80
N SER A 126 -0.23 -16.32 1.68
CA SER A 126 0.71 -15.34 1.11
C SER A 126 0.41 -13.93 1.62
N PHE A 127 1.45 -13.17 1.97
CA PHE A 127 1.36 -11.78 2.39
C PHE A 127 1.29 -10.84 1.16
N PRO A 128 0.15 -10.19 0.89
CA PRO A 128 0.04 -9.28 -0.25
C PRO A 128 0.70 -7.93 0.04
N ILE A 129 1.55 -7.51 -0.89
CA ILE A 129 2.12 -6.16 -0.97
C ILE A 129 1.64 -5.54 -2.28
N VAL A 130 0.73 -4.57 -2.19
CA VAL A 130 0.16 -3.93 -3.37
C VAL A 130 0.95 -2.67 -3.72
N LEU A 131 1.54 -2.67 -4.91
CA LEU A 131 2.18 -1.50 -5.50
C LEU A 131 1.09 -0.69 -6.19
N GLY A 132 0.68 0.41 -5.57
CA GLY A 132 -0.51 1.14 -5.94
C GLY A 132 -0.33 2.12 -7.09
N GLY A 133 -1.47 2.71 -7.44
CA GLY A 133 -1.58 3.93 -8.22
C GLY A 133 -2.19 4.99 -7.31
N GLY A 134 -3.42 5.43 -7.55
CA GLY A 134 -4.13 6.31 -6.61
C GLY A 134 -4.44 5.62 -5.27
N HIS A 135 -4.67 6.41 -4.22
CA HIS A 135 -5.02 5.89 -2.88
C HIS A 135 -6.39 5.21 -2.82
N ASP A 136 -7.18 5.28 -3.89
CA ASP A 136 -8.35 4.45 -4.12
C ASP A 136 -8.05 2.93 -4.10
N VAL A 137 -6.78 2.54 -4.25
CA VAL A 137 -6.29 1.17 -4.03
C VAL A 137 -6.73 0.60 -2.68
N ALA A 138 -6.79 1.45 -1.64
CA ALA A 138 -7.03 1.03 -0.27
C ALA A 138 -8.40 0.39 -0.08
N TYR A 139 -9.42 0.86 -0.80
CA TYR A 139 -10.76 0.28 -0.74
C TYR A 139 -10.78 -1.16 -1.27
N GLY A 140 -10.22 -1.39 -2.46
CA GLY A 140 -10.17 -2.73 -3.06
C GLY A 140 -9.35 -3.70 -2.23
N HIS A 141 -8.19 -3.22 -1.73
CA HIS A 141 -7.29 -4.01 -0.90
C HIS A 141 -7.96 -4.41 0.42
N PHE A 142 -8.53 -3.45 1.15
CA PHE A 142 -9.25 -3.70 2.41
C PHE A 142 -10.38 -4.70 2.25
N VAL A 143 -11.22 -4.57 1.21
CA VAL A 143 -12.35 -5.50 1.02
C VAL A 143 -11.85 -6.94 0.82
N GLY A 144 -10.72 -7.13 0.14
CA GLY A 144 -10.07 -8.45 0.03
C GLY A 144 -9.55 -8.98 1.36
N ILE A 145 -8.84 -8.12 2.12
CA ILE A 145 -8.35 -8.44 3.47
C ILE A 145 -9.50 -8.88 4.38
N HIS A 146 -10.54 -8.06 4.46
CA HIS A 146 -11.70 -8.31 5.30
C HIS A 146 -12.34 -9.66 4.99
N LYS A 147 -12.61 -9.97 3.72
CA LYS A 147 -13.19 -11.28 3.35
C LYS A 147 -12.29 -12.45 3.74
N ALA A 148 -10.99 -12.37 3.49
CA ALA A 148 -10.06 -13.45 3.82
C ALA A 148 -9.99 -13.70 5.33
N LEU A 149 -9.99 -12.63 6.14
CA LEU A 149 -9.96 -12.76 7.60
C LEU A 149 -11.28 -13.30 8.14
N GLN A 150 -12.42 -12.85 7.60
CA GLN A 150 -13.75 -13.33 8.00
C GLN A 150 -13.95 -14.83 7.77
N GLN A 151 -13.26 -15.43 6.80
CA GLN A 151 -13.24 -16.89 6.62
C GLN A 151 -12.48 -17.63 7.73
N LYS A 152 -11.53 -16.97 8.40
CA LYS A 152 -10.72 -17.51 9.50
C LYS A 152 -11.29 -17.18 10.88
N GLY A 153 -12.26 -16.25 10.95
CA GLY A 153 -12.94 -15.83 12.17
C GLY A 153 -13.42 -14.38 12.06
N ASN A 154 -14.28 -13.94 12.97
CA ASN A 154 -14.75 -12.55 12.97
C ASN A 154 -13.68 -11.60 13.53
N SER A 155 -12.58 -11.43 12.80
CA SER A 155 -11.44 -10.60 13.19
C SER A 155 -11.73 -9.12 13.05
N ARG A 156 -11.32 -8.35 14.06
CA ARG A 156 -11.33 -6.90 14.05
C ARG A 156 -10.06 -6.36 13.40
N ILE A 157 -10.23 -5.42 12.45
CA ILE A 157 -9.14 -4.94 11.60
C ILE A 157 -8.81 -3.48 11.93
N GLY A 158 -7.54 -3.22 12.26
CA GLY A 158 -7.01 -1.88 12.43
C GLY A 158 -6.34 -1.41 11.16
N ILE A 159 -6.85 -0.33 10.56
CA ILE A 159 -6.21 0.32 9.42
C ILE A 159 -5.26 1.41 9.94
N ILE A 160 -3.99 1.35 9.57
CA ILE A 160 -3.02 2.41 9.85
C ILE A 160 -2.59 3.04 8.52
N ASN A 161 -2.97 4.29 8.32
CA ASN A 161 -2.64 5.07 7.13
C ASN A 161 -1.53 6.09 7.43
N PHE A 162 -0.49 6.12 6.61
CA PHE A 162 0.55 7.15 6.62
C PHE A 162 0.26 8.15 5.51
N ASP A 163 -0.22 9.34 5.85
CA ASP A 163 -0.84 10.23 4.88
C ASP A 163 -0.95 11.67 5.42
N ALA A 164 -0.87 12.65 4.53
CA ALA A 164 -1.19 14.04 4.84
C ALA A 164 -2.70 14.29 4.95
N HIS A 165 -3.50 13.46 4.27
CA HIS A 165 -4.94 13.52 4.13
C HIS A 165 -5.64 12.45 4.98
N PHE A 166 -6.89 12.70 5.33
CA PHE A 166 -7.72 11.68 5.98
C PHE A 166 -8.27 10.65 4.98
N ASP A 167 -8.50 11.09 3.74
CA ASP A 167 -9.21 10.33 2.70
C ASP A 167 -10.58 9.80 3.13
N LEU A 168 -11.29 10.67 3.86
CA LEU A 168 -12.63 10.48 4.40
C LEU A 168 -13.73 11.24 3.64
N ARG A 169 -13.48 11.68 2.39
CA ARG A 169 -14.51 12.42 1.63
C ARG A 169 -15.74 11.52 1.43
N PRO A 170 -16.96 12.06 1.63
CA PRO A 170 -18.17 11.32 1.33
C PRO A 170 -18.28 11.10 -0.19
N VAL A 171 -18.83 9.96 -0.59
CA VAL A 171 -19.14 9.70 -2.00
C VAL A 171 -20.38 10.52 -2.39
N THR A 172 -20.21 11.50 -3.27
CA THR A 172 -21.32 12.36 -3.74
C THR A 172 -21.86 11.93 -5.11
N ASP A 173 -20.96 11.70 -6.09
CA ASP A 173 -21.28 11.14 -7.41
C ASP A 173 -20.70 9.73 -7.54
N ARG A 174 -19.36 9.65 -7.57
CA ARG A 174 -18.61 8.40 -7.71
C ARG A 174 -17.43 8.33 -6.74
N PRO A 175 -17.04 7.13 -6.28
CA PRO A 175 -15.81 6.91 -5.52
C PRO A 175 -14.56 7.43 -6.24
N HIS A 176 -13.58 7.85 -5.47
CA HIS A 176 -12.33 8.42 -5.97
C HIS A 176 -11.19 8.27 -4.93
N SER A 177 -9.99 8.80 -5.20
CA SER A 177 -8.81 8.56 -4.33
C SER A 177 -9.02 9.02 -2.90
N GLY A 178 -9.72 10.14 -2.67
CA GLY A 178 -10.03 10.62 -1.31
C GLY A 178 -11.30 10.08 -0.62
N THR A 179 -12.00 9.07 -1.15
CA THR A 179 -13.16 8.44 -0.47
C THR A 179 -12.94 7.09 0.23
N PRO A 180 -11.81 6.36 0.09
CA PRO A 180 -11.74 4.93 0.43
C PRO A 180 -12.07 4.67 1.90
N PHE A 181 -11.54 5.46 2.83
CA PHE A 181 -11.73 5.21 4.27
C PHE A 181 -13.14 5.60 4.74
N ASN A 182 -13.79 6.57 4.09
CA ASN A 182 -15.21 6.84 4.37
C ASN A 182 -16.07 5.65 3.94
N GLN A 183 -15.82 5.09 2.76
CA GLN A 183 -16.52 3.91 2.26
C GLN A 183 -16.30 2.70 3.17
N ILE A 184 -15.04 2.47 3.58
CA ILE A 184 -14.69 1.37 4.48
C ILE A 184 -15.41 1.50 5.81
N LEU A 185 -15.25 2.63 6.50
CA LEU A 185 -15.83 2.82 7.84
C LEU A 185 -17.37 2.84 7.81
N SER A 186 -17.97 3.31 6.72
CA SER A 186 -19.44 3.27 6.59
C SER A 186 -19.97 1.86 6.35
N ALA A 187 -19.24 0.99 5.66
CA ALA A 187 -19.67 -0.38 5.36
C ALA A 187 -19.22 -1.42 6.41
N TYR A 188 -18.09 -1.19 7.09
CA TYR A 188 -17.40 -2.16 7.93
C TYR A 188 -16.99 -1.62 9.31
N GLY A 189 -17.51 -0.45 9.71
CA GLY A 189 -17.11 0.21 10.97
C GLY A 189 -17.38 -0.58 12.25
N SER A 190 -18.26 -1.59 12.22
CA SER A 190 -18.49 -2.47 13.39
C SER A 190 -17.32 -3.41 13.67
N THR A 191 -16.48 -3.71 12.67
CA THR A 191 -15.32 -4.61 12.76
C THR A 191 -14.01 -3.94 12.37
N THR A 192 -14.01 -2.61 12.19
CA THR A 192 -12.86 -1.87 11.65
C THR A 192 -12.61 -0.59 12.42
N GLU A 193 -11.36 -0.32 12.79
CA GLU A 193 -10.92 1.00 13.24
C GLU A 193 -9.92 1.62 12.26
N TYR A 194 -9.79 2.94 12.32
CA TYR A 194 -8.87 3.70 11.48
C TYR A 194 -7.97 4.61 12.33
N PHE A 195 -6.67 4.56 12.02
CA PHE A 195 -5.65 5.42 12.58
C PHE A 195 -4.86 6.10 11.45
N ALA A 196 -4.91 7.44 11.36
CA ALA A 196 -4.14 8.19 10.38
C ALA A 196 -2.91 8.90 11.01
N LEU A 197 -1.74 8.71 10.43
CA LEU A 197 -0.46 9.29 10.84
C LEU A 197 -0.02 10.33 9.82
N GLY A 198 0.26 11.56 10.28
CA GLY A 198 0.80 12.61 9.41
C GLY A 198 -0.22 13.64 8.94
N ILE A 199 -1.42 13.66 9.52
CA ILE A 199 -2.51 14.55 9.11
C ILE A 199 -2.05 16.01 9.12
N GLN A 200 -2.31 16.71 8.04
CA GLN A 200 -2.03 18.13 7.90
C GLN A 200 -3.33 18.94 7.90
N PRO A 201 -3.56 19.84 8.88
CA PRO A 201 -4.76 20.68 8.91
C PRO A 201 -4.98 21.51 7.64
N ALA A 202 -3.91 21.95 6.98
CA ALA A 202 -4.00 22.72 5.74
C ALA A 202 -4.47 21.90 4.52
N ALA A 203 -4.32 20.57 4.57
CA ALA A 203 -4.72 19.65 3.52
C ALA A 203 -6.15 19.09 3.71
N ASN A 204 -6.73 19.29 4.91
CA ASN A 204 -8.01 18.71 5.30
C ASN A 204 -9.01 19.80 5.68
N SER A 205 -10.16 19.83 5.00
CA SER A 205 -11.22 20.80 5.33
C SER A 205 -11.81 20.53 6.72
N PRO A 206 -12.44 21.52 7.37
CA PRO A 206 -13.15 21.32 8.65
C PRO A 206 -14.21 20.21 8.60
N GLU A 207 -14.85 20.00 7.44
CA GLU A 207 -15.79 18.90 7.21
C GLU A 207 -15.12 17.53 7.42
N LEU A 208 -13.89 17.33 6.94
CA LEU A 208 -13.17 16.07 7.11
C LEU A 208 -12.82 15.81 8.58
N PHE A 209 -12.51 16.84 9.35
CA PHE A 209 -12.34 16.72 10.80
C PHE A 209 -13.65 16.38 11.52
N ALA A 210 -14.78 16.93 11.08
CA ALA A 210 -16.09 16.59 11.62
C ALA A 210 -16.44 15.12 11.34
N ILE A 211 -16.20 14.64 10.11
CA ILE A 211 -16.38 13.23 9.73
C ILE A 211 -15.43 12.32 10.53
N ALA A 212 -14.16 12.71 10.67
CA ALA A 212 -13.19 11.96 11.47
C ALA A 212 -13.66 11.81 12.93
N LYS A 213 -14.20 12.89 13.52
CA LYS A 213 -14.77 12.86 14.87
C LYS A 213 -16.03 11.97 14.95
N GLU A 214 -16.94 12.10 14.00
CA GLU A 214 -18.18 11.29 13.94
C GLU A 214 -17.87 9.80 13.84
N LYS A 215 -16.86 9.43 13.04
CA LYS A 215 -16.43 8.05 12.82
C LYS A 215 -15.38 7.57 13.83
N GLU A 216 -15.13 8.35 14.89
CA GLU A 216 -14.18 8.03 15.96
C GLU A 216 -12.76 7.67 15.46
N VAL A 217 -12.31 8.37 14.42
CA VAL A 217 -10.99 8.16 13.80
C VAL A 217 -9.89 8.64 14.74
N ASN A 218 -8.91 7.77 14.97
CA ASN A 218 -7.69 8.13 15.68
C ASN A 218 -6.73 8.79 14.69
N TYR A 219 -6.05 9.86 15.08
CA TYR A 219 -5.04 10.44 14.22
C TYR A 219 -3.95 11.19 14.97
N LEU A 220 -2.81 11.35 14.30
CA LEU A 220 -1.72 12.23 14.70
C LEU A 220 -1.46 13.25 13.62
N PHE A 221 -1.34 14.50 14.06
CA PHE A 221 -0.87 15.56 13.20
C PHE A 221 0.60 15.33 12.83
N ASN A 222 0.99 15.92 11.71
CA ASN A 222 2.34 15.79 11.18
C ASN A 222 3.44 16.29 12.15
N ASP A 223 3.17 17.33 12.95
CA ASP A 223 4.14 17.85 13.95
C ASP A 223 4.48 16.83 15.06
N ALA A 224 3.57 15.90 15.34
CA ALA A 224 3.83 14.77 16.22
C ALA A 224 4.63 13.64 15.53
N CYS A 225 4.69 13.63 14.19
CA CYS A 225 5.28 12.57 13.39
C CYS A 225 6.79 12.77 13.18
N GLU A 226 7.50 12.92 14.30
CA GLU A 226 8.96 13.10 14.35
C GLU A 226 9.62 12.03 15.22
N ASN A 227 10.89 11.72 14.93
CA ASN A 227 11.65 10.71 15.68
C ASN A 227 11.78 11.00 17.18
N ILE A 228 11.84 12.28 17.56
CA ILE A 228 11.89 12.69 18.97
C ILE A 228 10.61 12.33 19.72
N ASN A 229 9.49 12.22 19.00
CA ASN A 229 8.18 11.87 19.53
C ASN A 229 7.87 10.37 19.43
N TYR A 230 8.85 9.54 19.05
CA TYR A 230 8.66 8.10 18.80
C TYR A 230 7.90 7.40 19.93
N GLU A 231 8.31 7.56 21.18
CA GLU A 231 7.65 6.90 22.32
C GLU A 231 6.20 7.35 22.53
N VAL A 232 5.90 8.61 22.24
CA VAL A 232 4.54 9.14 22.33
C VAL A 232 3.66 8.56 21.22
N VAL A 233 4.20 8.47 20.00
CA VAL A 233 3.52 7.90 18.83
C VAL A 233 3.25 6.41 19.06
N THR A 234 4.26 5.63 19.44
CA THR A 234 4.11 4.18 19.69
C THR A 234 3.19 3.89 20.87
N SER A 235 3.22 4.69 21.94
CA SER A 235 2.29 4.53 23.06
C SER A 235 0.82 4.70 22.63
N LYS A 236 0.54 5.66 21.74
CA LYS A 236 -0.82 5.86 21.19
C LYS A 236 -1.22 4.73 20.24
N LEU A 237 -0.29 4.29 19.39
CA LEU A 237 -0.50 3.16 18.50
C LEU A 237 -0.73 1.85 19.28
N HIS A 238 -0.03 1.63 20.38
CA HIS A 238 -0.12 0.40 21.16
C HIS A 238 -1.57 0.10 21.59
N ALA A 239 -2.28 1.08 22.15
CA ALA A 239 -3.67 0.90 22.54
C ALA A 239 -4.59 0.57 21.35
N PHE A 240 -4.33 1.15 20.18
CA PHE A 240 -5.06 0.84 18.95
C PHE A 240 -4.75 -0.59 18.47
N ILE A 241 -3.48 -0.98 18.49
CA ILE A 241 -3.00 -2.29 18.05
C ILE A 241 -3.56 -3.42 18.94
N GLU A 242 -3.64 -3.22 20.26
CA GLU A 242 -4.17 -4.23 21.17
C GLU A 242 -5.65 -4.55 20.92
N ARG A 243 -6.45 -3.57 20.47
CA ARG A 243 -7.88 -3.75 20.18
C ARG A 243 -8.17 -4.41 18.82
N ASN A 244 -7.16 -4.62 18.00
CA ASN A 244 -7.31 -5.16 16.66
C ASN A 244 -6.57 -6.50 16.54
N ASP A 245 -7.22 -7.47 15.91
CA ASP A 245 -6.67 -8.82 15.72
C ASP A 245 -5.68 -8.83 14.56
N ALA A 246 -5.92 -7.98 13.56
CA ALA A 246 -5.09 -7.82 12.37
C ALA A 246 -4.91 -6.34 12.03
N LEU A 247 -3.78 -6.01 11.41
CA LEU A 247 -3.44 -4.68 10.94
C LEU A 247 -3.30 -4.65 9.42
N TYR A 248 -3.91 -3.65 8.81
CA TYR A 248 -3.73 -3.30 7.41
C TYR A 248 -2.96 -1.98 7.35
N LEU A 249 -1.76 -1.99 6.76
CA LEU A 249 -0.98 -0.77 6.57
C LEU A 249 -1.17 -0.24 5.16
N THR A 250 -1.40 1.05 5.04
CA THR A 250 -1.44 1.75 3.75
C THR A 250 -0.59 3.00 3.85
N ILE A 251 0.28 3.19 2.86
CA ILE A 251 1.29 4.24 2.88
C ILE A 251 1.08 5.13 1.66
N ASP A 252 0.52 6.32 1.90
CA ASP A 252 0.48 7.38 0.90
C ASP A 252 1.84 8.08 0.86
N LEU A 253 2.44 8.14 -0.33
CA LEU A 253 3.73 8.80 -0.52
C LEU A 253 3.64 10.31 -0.38
N ASP A 254 2.45 10.90 -0.45
CA ASP A 254 2.23 12.34 -0.27
C ASP A 254 2.20 12.79 1.21
N GLY A 255 2.13 11.83 2.14
CA GLY A 255 2.38 12.06 3.57
C GLY A 255 3.83 12.43 3.88
N PHE A 256 4.77 12.00 3.05
CA PHE A 256 6.18 12.38 3.17
C PHE A 256 6.42 13.81 2.71
N SER A 257 7.41 14.49 3.27
CA SER A 257 7.86 15.77 2.71
C SER A 257 8.28 15.57 1.25
N SER A 258 7.86 16.51 0.40
CA SER A 258 8.22 16.62 -1.01
C SER A 258 9.72 16.80 -1.25
N ALA A 259 10.51 17.07 -0.21
CA ALA A 259 11.96 16.95 -0.25
C ALA A 259 12.43 15.49 -0.50
N TYR A 260 11.63 14.51 -0.07
CA TYR A 260 11.88 13.07 -0.22
C TYR A 260 10.95 12.40 -1.24
N ALA A 261 9.69 12.85 -1.33
CA ALA A 261 8.66 12.30 -2.20
C ALA A 261 8.00 13.37 -3.10
N PRO A 262 8.73 14.03 -4.01
CA PRO A 262 8.15 15.02 -4.92
C PRO A 262 7.22 14.41 -6.00
N GLY A 263 7.40 13.13 -6.30
CA GLY A 263 6.70 12.41 -7.37
C GLY A 263 5.36 11.86 -6.94
N VAL A 264 4.43 12.74 -6.58
CA VAL A 264 3.06 12.40 -6.13
C VAL A 264 2.02 13.32 -6.75
N SER A 265 0.73 13.07 -6.54
CA SER A 265 -0.32 13.98 -7.00
C SER A 265 -0.30 15.32 -6.23
N ALA A 266 -0.24 15.30 -4.89
CA ALA A 266 -0.30 16.48 -4.03
C ALA A 266 0.92 16.58 -3.08
N PRO A 267 2.08 17.09 -3.54
CA PRO A 267 3.32 17.06 -2.76
C PRO A 267 3.22 17.91 -1.49
N SER A 268 3.44 17.29 -0.33
CA SER A 268 3.45 17.96 0.97
C SER A 268 4.74 18.73 1.21
N ALA A 269 4.69 20.03 1.50
CA ALA A 269 5.89 20.77 1.89
C ALA A 269 6.41 20.34 3.27
N LEU A 270 5.49 20.11 4.22
CA LEU A 270 5.78 19.88 5.62
C LEU A 270 5.68 18.41 6.06
N GLY A 271 5.52 17.45 5.14
CA GLY A 271 5.30 16.04 5.48
C GLY A 271 6.41 15.38 6.31
N PHE A 272 6.15 14.18 6.83
CA PHE A 272 7.10 13.47 7.69
C PHE A 272 8.33 12.96 6.91
N SER A 273 9.40 12.65 7.64
CA SER A 273 10.64 12.15 7.04
C SER A 273 10.64 10.62 6.87
N PRO A 274 11.42 10.07 5.93
CA PRO A 274 11.68 8.63 5.85
C PRO A 274 12.18 8.03 7.15
N ALA A 275 13.04 8.74 7.89
CA ALA A 275 13.57 8.24 9.15
C ALA A 275 12.47 7.95 10.19
N PHE A 276 11.44 8.81 10.26
CA PHE A 276 10.27 8.56 11.12
C PHE A 276 9.43 7.40 10.60
N ALA A 277 9.04 7.43 9.33
CA ALA A 277 8.15 6.44 8.75
C ALA A 277 8.71 5.02 8.86
N PHE A 278 10.00 4.81 8.56
CA PHE A 278 10.65 3.50 8.67
C PHE A 278 10.73 3.02 10.13
N LYS A 279 10.95 3.94 11.09
CA LYS A 279 10.99 3.57 12.51
C LYS A 279 9.63 3.08 13.00
N ILE A 280 8.54 3.73 12.60
CA ILE A 280 7.18 3.28 12.92
C ILE A 280 6.82 2.01 12.14
N LEU A 281 7.15 1.92 10.85
CA LEU A 281 6.93 0.72 10.06
C LEU A 281 7.57 -0.52 10.71
N ASN A 282 8.83 -0.43 11.12
CA ASN A 282 9.53 -1.52 11.80
C ASN A 282 8.83 -1.92 13.10
N TYR A 283 8.39 -0.94 13.90
CA TYR A 283 7.60 -1.21 15.11
C TYR A 283 6.30 -1.96 14.79
N LEU A 284 5.57 -1.55 13.75
CA LEU A 284 4.32 -2.19 13.33
C LEU A 284 4.55 -3.62 12.81
N MET A 285 5.58 -3.85 12.00
CA MET A 285 5.91 -5.19 11.51
C MET A 285 6.31 -6.15 12.64
N GLN A 286 7.02 -5.66 13.67
CA GLN A 286 7.38 -6.46 14.85
C GLN A 286 6.18 -6.94 15.66
N THR A 287 4.99 -6.33 15.50
CA THR A 287 3.79 -6.81 16.19
C THR A 287 3.26 -8.13 15.64
N GLN A 288 3.71 -8.54 14.44
CA GLN A 288 3.25 -9.75 13.74
C GLN A 288 1.73 -9.77 13.47
N LYS A 289 1.05 -8.63 13.66
CA LYS A 289 -0.38 -8.46 13.35
C LYS A 289 -0.62 -7.88 11.96
N VAL A 290 0.40 -7.33 11.31
CA VAL A 290 0.27 -6.81 9.94
C VAL A 290 0.00 -7.98 9.00
N VAL A 291 -1.08 -7.88 8.22
CA VAL A 291 -1.48 -8.94 7.28
C VAL A 291 -1.28 -8.54 5.82
N ALA A 292 -1.21 -7.25 5.53
CA ALA A 292 -1.11 -6.73 4.18
C ALA A 292 -0.62 -5.28 4.19
N VAL A 293 0.07 -4.88 3.11
CA VAL A 293 0.55 -3.51 2.91
C VAL A 293 0.27 -3.02 1.50
N ASP A 294 -0.07 -1.74 1.35
CA ASP A 294 0.05 -1.06 0.05
C ASP A 294 0.77 0.28 0.10
N ILE A 295 1.29 0.68 -1.05
CA ILE A 295 1.97 1.94 -1.27
C ILE A 295 1.24 2.71 -2.39
N ALA A 296 0.75 3.90 -2.09
CA ALA A 296 -0.08 4.71 -2.99
C ALA A 296 0.62 5.99 -3.47
N GLU A 297 0.00 6.63 -4.46
CA GLU A 297 0.28 7.97 -5.00
C GLU A 297 1.65 8.19 -5.66
N LEU A 298 2.47 7.15 -5.88
CA LEU A 298 3.68 7.32 -6.69
C LEU A 298 3.28 7.75 -8.11
N ASN A 299 3.60 8.98 -8.47
CA ASN A 299 3.44 9.55 -9.79
C ASN A 299 4.81 9.81 -10.45
N PRO A 300 5.31 8.88 -11.29
CA PRO A 300 6.62 8.99 -11.93
C PRO A 300 6.78 10.23 -12.82
N ARG A 301 5.67 10.85 -13.29
CA ARG A 301 5.71 12.07 -14.11
C ARG A 301 6.32 13.26 -13.37
N TYR A 302 6.12 13.31 -12.05
CA TYR A 302 6.60 14.40 -11.19
C TYR A 302 7.81 13.99 -10.34
N ASP A 303 8.22 12.73 -10.43
CA ASP A 303 9.36 12.22 -9.68
C ASP A 303 10.68 12.77 -10.25
N ARG A 304 11.61 13.10 -9.36
CA ARG A 304 12.90 13.72 -9.70
C ARG A 304 14.01 12.74 -9.37
N ASP A 305 14.85 12.39 -10.34
CA ASP A 305 15.89 11.36 -10.17
C ASP A 305 15.38 10.04 -9.56
N GLN A 306 14.10 9.73 -9.79
CA GLN A 306 13.41 8.55 -9.27
C GLN A 306 13.45 8.47 -7.73
N CYS A 307 13.60 9.59 -7.02
CA CYS A 307 13.76 9.60 -5.56
C CYS A 307 12.52 9.05 -4.84
N THR A 308 11.32 9.37 -5.32
CA THR A 308 10.05 8.87 -4.76
C THR A 308 9.91 7.37 -5.04
N ALA A 309 10.24 6.91 -6.25
CA ALA A 309 10.25 5.49 -6.59
C ALA A 309 11.29 4.69 -5.79
N LYS A 310 12.48 5.27 -5.52
CA LYS A 310 13.51 4.67 -4.65
C LYS A 310 13.01 4.55 -3.21
N LEU A 311 12.35 5.59 -2.68
CA LEU A 311 11.73 5.57 -1.36
C LEU A 311 10.67 4.48 -1.26
N ALA A 312 9.74 4.41 -2.22
CA ALA A 312 8.71 3.37 -2.27
C ALA A 312 9.30 1.95 -2.35
N ALA A 313 10.37 1.75 -3.13
CA ALA A 313 11.08 0.47 -3.17
C ALA A 313 11.74 0.10 -1.84
N GLN A 314 12.31 1.06 -1.12
CA GLN A 314 12.87 0.83 0.22
C GLN A 314 11.78 0.46 1.23
N ILE A 315 10.58 1.05 1.13
CA ILE A 315 9.43 0.69 1.95
C ILE A 315 9.04 -0.77 1.72
N VAL A 316 8.91 -1.20 0.45
CA VAL A 316 8.62 -2.60 0.11
C VAL A 316 9.69 -3.54 0.67
N ALA A 317 10.97 -3.16 0.56
CA ALA A 317 12.05 -3.96 1.09
C ALA A 317 11.99 -4.11 2.62
N ALA A 318 11.71 -3.02 3.34
CA ALA A 318 11.55 -3.04 4.80
C ALA A 318 10.32 -3.86 5.26
N VAL A 319 9.21 -3.82 4.50
CA VAL A 319 8.06 -4.69 4.78
C VAL A 319 8.45 -6.15 4.68
N VAL A 320 9.14 -6.54 3.60
CA VAL A 320 9.58 -7.94 3.42
C VAL A 320 10.60 -8.36 4.47
N GLU A 321 11.49 -7.47 4.90
CA GLU A 321 12.42 -7.73 6.01
C GLU A 321 11.72 -8.00 7.35
N GLY A 322 10.52 -7.43 7.54
CA GLY A 322 9.71 -7.62 8.75
C GLY A 322 8.79 -8.85 8.77
N LEU A 323 8.77 -9.65 7.69
CA LEU A 323 8.02 -10.92 7.60
C LEU A 323 8.81 -12.08 8.20
#